data_AF-A0A7Z9G9B3-F1
#
_entry.id   AF-A0A7Z9G9B3-F1
#
_cell.length_a   1.000
_cell.length_b   1.000
_cell.length_c   1.000
_cell.angle_alpha   90.00
_cell.angle_beta   90.00
_cell.angle_gamma   90.00
#
_symmetry.space_group_name_H-M   'P 1'
#
loop_
_entity.id
_entity.type
_entity.pdbx_description
1 polymer ?
#
loop_
_entity_poly.entity_id
_entity_poly.type
_entity_poly.pdbx_seq_one_letter_code
_entity_poly.pdbx_strand_id
1 'polypeptide(L)' 'MSIETKIQSIVDELTIAVGDANKFDRGNASAGTRVRKAAMAATKGLKAVRTEVQEIKNS' A
#
# COMPACT_ATOMS: atom_id res chain seq x y z
N MET A 1 -7.57 -10.58 -11.57
CA MET A 1 -7.47 -9.11 -11.37
C MET A 1 -6.45 -8.58 -12.33
N SER A 2 -6.72 -7.46 -13.01
CA SER A 2 -5.73 -6.78 -13.86
C SER A 2 -4.66 -6.09 -13.02
N ILE A 3 -3.54 -5.70 -13.65
CA ILE A 3 -2.51 -4.86 -13.01
C ILE A 3 -3.12 -3.57 -12.46
N GLU A 4 -4.02 -2.95 -13.22
CA GLU A 4 -4.76 -1.76 -12.81
C GLU A 4 -5.54 -1.99 -11.50
N THR A 5 -6.34 -3.06 -11.42
CA THR A 5 -7.09 -3.38 -10.19
C THR A 5 -6.17 -3.61 -8.99
N LYS A 6 -5.01 -4.24 -9.20
CA LYS A 6 -4.02 -4.47 -8.12
C LYS A 6 -3.41 -3.17 -7.62
N ILE A 7 -3.08 -2.25 -8.53
CA ILE A 7 -2.57 -0.92 -8.15
C ILE A 7 -3.66 -0.13 -7.42
N GLN A 8 -4.90 -0.14 -7.92
CA GLN A 8 -6.01 0.57 -7.29
C GLN A 8 -6.27 0.07 -5.86
N SER A 9 -6.24 -1.24 -5.64
CA SER A 9 -6.37 -1.80 -4.28
C SER A 9 -5.30 -1.29 -3.32
N ILE A 10 -4.05 -1.11 -3.78
CA ILE A 10 -2.97 -0.56 -2.95
C ILE A 10 -3.22 0.92 -2.65
N VAL A 11 -3.73 1.68 -3.63
CA VAL A 11 -4.11 3.08 -3.45
C VAL A 11 -5.24 3.22 -2.42
N ASP A 12 -6.25 2.36 -2.48
CA ASP A 12 -7.37 2.40 -1.55
C ASP A 12 -6.91 2.13 -0.10
N GLU A 13 -6.04 1.13 0.10
CA GLU A 13 -5.44 0.83 1.40
C GLU A 13 -4.62 2.00 1.96
N LEU A 14 -3.80 2.63 1.10
CA LEU A 14 -3.01 3.80 1.50
C LEU A 14 -3.89 5.02 1.78
N THR A 15 -4.98 5.19 1.05
CA THR A 15 -5.95 6.28 1.26
C THR A 15 -6.61 6.15 2.64
N ILE A 16 -6.98 4.93 3.04
CA ILE A 16 -7.49 4.66 4.41
C ILE A 16 -6.44 5.03 5.46
N ALA A 17 -5.16 4.70 5.20
CA ALA A 17 -4.07 4.98 6.13
C ALA A 17 -3.79 6.48 6.33
N VAL A 18 -4.23 7.37 5.43
CA VAL A 18 -4.12 8.84 5.59
C VAL A 18 -4.82 9.32 6.87
N GLY A 19 -5.97 8.73 7.21
CA GLY A 19 -6.68 9.08 8.45
C GLY A 19 -5.89 8.71 9.71
N ASP A 20 -5.13 7.62 9.68
CA ASP A 20 -4.23 7.25 10.78
C ASP A 20 -2.95 8.08 10.78
N ALA A 21 -2.43 8.49 9.62
CA ALA A 21 -1.31 9.41 9.53
C ALA A 21 -1.64 10.75 10.19
N ASN A 22 -2.80 11.35 9.90
CA ASN A 22 -3.25 12.58 10.55
C ASN A 22 -3.35 12.44 12.08
N LYS A 23 -3.86 11.30 12.58
CA LYS A 23 -3.90 11.02 14.02
C LYS A 23 -2.50 10.91 14.62
N PHE A 24 -1.57 10.28 13.90
CA PHE A 24 -0.19 10.12 14.35
C PHE A 24 0.53 11.47 14.43
N ASP A 25 0.38 12.33 13.42
CA ASP A 25 0.96 13.69 13.40
C ASP A 25 0.48 14.55 14.58
N ARG A 26 -0.69 14.21 15.14
CA ARG A 26 -1.28 14.85 16.33
C ARG A 26 -0.91 14.15 17.64
N GLY A 27 0.08 13.27 17.64
CA GLY A 27 0.64 12.62 18.83
C GLY A 27 0.05 11.24 19.19
N ASN A 28 -0.85 10.66 18.38
CA ASN A 28 -1.36 9.32 18.64
C ASN A 28 -0.37 8.23 18.17
N ALA A 29 0.53 7.81 19.06
CA ALA A 29 1.55 6.80 18.75
C ALA A 29 0.99 5.46 18.20
N SER A 30 -0.18 5.02 18.68
CA SER A 30 -0.83 3.79 18.20
C SER A 30 -1.26 3.87 16.74
N ALA A 31 -1.61 5.06 16.25
CA ALA A 31 -1.92 5.28 14.84
C ALA A 31 -0.68 5.08 13.94
N GLY A 32 0.51 5.47 14.42
CA GLY A 32 1.77 5.22 13.72
C GLY A 32 2.05 3.74 13.45
N THR A 33 1.63 2.85 14.37
CA THR A 33 1.72 1.40 14.15
C THR A 33 0.87 0.94 12.96
N ARG A 34 -0.33 1.52 12.78
CA ARG A 34 -1.22 1.17 11.66
C ARG A 34 -0.69 1.72 10.34
N VAL A 35 -0.22 2.98 10.31
CA VAL A 35 0.44 3.58 9.14
C VAL A 35 1.64 2.72 8.70
N ARG A 36 2.49 2.32 9.64
CA ARG A 36 3.64 1.46 9.34
C ARG A 36 3.22 0.12 8.72
N LYS A 37 2.17 -0.52 9.26
CA LYS A 37 1.65 -1.78 8.71
C LYS A 37 1.10 -1.60 7.29
N ALA A 38 0.32 -0.54 7.04
CA ALA A 38 -0.20 -0.22 5.72
C ALA A 38 0.93 0.03 4.71
N ALA A 39 1.96 0.79 5.09
CA ALA A 39 3.12 1.04 4.23
C ALA A 39 3.90 -0.25 3.90
N MET A 40 4.04 -1.16 4.87
CA MET A 40 4.66 -2.47 4.64
C MET A 40 3.84 -3.35 3.68
N ALA A 41 2.52 -3.38 3.85
CA ALA A 41 1.61 -4.10 2.96
C ALA A 41 1.69 -3.54 1.53
N ALA A 42 1.61 -2.22 1.37
CA ALA A 42 1.74 -1.55 0.08
C ALA A 42 3.09 -1.86 -0.60
N THR A 43 4.19 -1.82 0.15
CA THR A 43 5.52 -2.18 -0.39
C THR A 43 5.55 -3.62 -0.90
N LYS A 44 4.94 -4.56 -0.17
CA LYS A 44 4.84 -5.96 -0.60
C LYS A 44 3.98 -6.08 -1.87
N GLY A 45 2.83 -5.41 -1.91
CA GLY A 45 1.93 -5.39 -3.06
C GLY A 45 2.59 -4.84 -4.32
N LEU A 46 3.27 -3.69 -4.21
CA LEU A 46 3.98 -3.06 -5.33
C LEU A 46 5.10 -3.95 -5.89
N LYS A 47 5.83 -4.66 -5.03
CA LYS A 47 6.84 -5.64 -5.47
C LYS A 47 6.21 -6.78 -6.27
N ALA A 48 5.05 -7.29 -5.83
CA ALA A 48 4.33 -8.34 -6.55
C ALA A 48 3.84 -7.86 -7.92
N VAL A 49 3.23 -6.68 -7.99
CA VAL A 49 2.81 -6.04 -9.25
C VAL A 49 4.00 -5.88 -10.19
N ARG A 50 5.14 -5.40 -9.69
CA ARG A 50 6.36 -5.25 -10.49
C ARG A 50 6.81 -6.59 -11.09
N THR A 51 6.85 -7.65 -10.28
CA THR A 51 7.25 -8.99 -10.75
C THR A 51 6.34 -9.48 -11.87
N GLU A 52 5.03 -9.41 -11.66
CA GLU A 52 4.04 -9.85 -12.66
C GLU A 52 4.12 -9.05 -13.97
N VAL A 53 4.32 -7.74 -13.90
CA VAL A 53 4.55 -6.92 -15.10
C VAL A 53 5.80 -7.36 -15.85
N GLN A 54 6.89 -7.70 -15.15
CA GLN A 54 8.10 -8.21 -15.80
C GLN A 54 7.88 -9.58 -16.44
N GLU A 55 7.14 -10.47 -15.77
CA GLU A 55 6.79 -11.79 -16.32
C GLU A 55 5.97 -11.66 -17.60
N ILE A 56 4.93 -10.82 -17.59
CA ILE A 56 4.10 -10.56 -18.78
C ILE A 56 4.91 -9.95 -19.92
N LYS A 57 5.78 -8.98 -19.62
CA LYS A 57 6.61 -8.29 -20.62
C LYS A 57 7.67 -9.20 -21.25
N ASN A 58 8.16 -10.18 -20.50
CA ASN A 58 9.22 -11.09 -20.93
C ASN A 58 8.69 -12.45 -21.46
N SER A 59 7.37 -12.62 -21.51
CA SER A 59 6.69 -13.75 -22.17
C SER A 59 6.47 -13.45 -23.64
#